data_AF-A0A8X6FE63-F1
#
_entry.id   AF-A0A8X6FE63-F1
#
_cell.length_a   1.000
_cell.length_b   1.000
_cell.length_c   1.000
_cell.angle_alpha   90.00
_cell.angle_beta   90.00
_cell.angle_gamma   90.00
#
_symmetry.space_group_name_H-M   'P 1'
#
loop_
_entity.id
_entity.type
_entity.pdbx_description
1 polymer ?
#
loop_
_entity_poly.entity_id
_entity_poly.type
_entity_poly.pdbx_seq_one_letter_code
_entity_poly.pdbx_strand_id
1 'polypeptide(L)'
;MWLPVIPKDLRADILRHFHNEPTTGHLGFVKAYEKIRKRLYWPGMYRNVVRYIMHCRECQRRNSVPQRPPGRLIPIPKLLHFLSH
;
A
#
# COMPACT_ATOMS: atom_id res chain seq x y z
N MET A 1 25.82 -5.36 -13.33
CA MET A 1 24.68 -4.68 -13.99
C MET A 1 24.60 -3.27 -13.43
N TRP A 2 24.66 -2.24 -14.26
CA TRP A 2 24.61 -0.85 -13.79
C TRP A 2 23.16 -0.37 -13.77
N LEU A 3 22.72 0.27 -12.69
CA LEU A 3 21.38 0.83 -12.58
C LEU A 3 21.41 2.32 -12.99
N PRO A 4 20.44 2.78 -13.81
CA PRO A 4 20.34 4.19 -14.16
C PRO A 4 20.04 5.03 -12.91
N VAL A 5 20.82 6.12 -12.76
CA VAL A 5 20.62 7.11 -11.70
C VAL A 5 19.55 8.11 -12.14
N ILE A 6 18.50 8.25 -11.33
CA ILE A 6 17.33 9.04 -11.70
C ILE A 6 17.44 10.50 -11.20
N PRO A 7 17.33 11.51 -12.10
CA PRO A 7 17.30 12.93 -11.74
C PRO A 7 16.03 13.26 -10.96
N LYS A 8 16.08 14.34 -10.16
CA LYS A 8 15.01 14.67 -9.18
C LYS A 8 13.65 14.83 -9.82
N ASP A 9 13.60 15.44 -11.00
CA ASP A 9 12.38 15.84 -11.69
C ASP A 9 11.54 14.63 -12.15
N LEU A 10 12.19 13.50 -12.44
CA LEU A 10 11.52 12.27 -12.89
C LEU A 10 11.03 11.38 -11.73
N ARG A 11 11.51 11.61 -10.50
CA ARG A 11 11.23 10.71 -9.37
C ARG A 11 9.75 10.67 -9.03
N ALA A 12 9.04 11.81 -9.11
CA ALA A 12 7.62 11.87 -8.79
C ALA A 12 6.78 11.03 -9.77
N ASP A 13 7.10 11.09 -11.06
CA ASP A 13 6.40 10.31 -12.09
C ASP A 13 6.67 8.82 -11.96
N ILE A 14 7.92 8.45 -11.67
CA ILE A 14 8.30 7.06 -11.38
C ILE A 14 7.54 6.54 -10.16
N LEU A 15 7.54 7.29 -9.06
CA LEU A 15 6.82 6.91 -7.84
C LEU A 15 5.32 6.74 -8.11
N ARG A 16 4.71 7.66 -8.88
CA ARG A 16 3.30 7.58 -9.28
C ARG A 16 3.00 6.33 -10.10
N HIS A 17 3.85 6.03 -11.10
CA HIS A 17 3.69 4.87 -11.97
C HIS A 17 3.73 3.55 -11.18
N PHE A 18 4.77 3.34 -10.35
CA PHE A 18 4.91 2.10 -9.59
C PHE A 18 3.91 1.97 -8.44
N HIS A 19 3.44 3.09 -7.89
CA HIS A 19 2.39 3.10 -6.87
C HIS A 19 1.01 2.74 -7.42
N ASN A 20 0.66 3.21 -8.61
CA ASN A 20 -0.68 3.03 -9.20
C ASN A 20 -0.83 1.69 -9.96
N GLU A 21 0.22 0.87 -10.02
CA GLU A 21 0.16 -0.39 -10.76
C GLU A 21 -0.86 -1.36 -10.12
N PRO A 22 -1.79 -1.96 -10.88
CA PRO A 22 -2.89 -2.79 -10.33
C PRO A 22 -2.45 -3.92 -9.40
N THR A 23 -1.22 -4.40 -9.55
CA THR A 23 -0.65 -5.52 -8.77
C THR A 23 -0.19 -5.14 -7.35
N THR A 24 -0.23 -3.87 -6.97
CA THR A 24 0.36 -3.36 -5.72
C THR A 24 -0.49 -3.55 -4.45
N GLY A 25 -1.81 -3.72 -4.53
CA GLY A 25 -2.68 -4.17 -3.42
C GLY A 25 -2.43 -3.58 -2.02
N HIS A 26 -2.74 -4.32 -0.95
CA HIS A 26 -2.49 -3.94 0.46
C HIS A 26 -0.99 -3.74 0.80
N LEU A 27 -0.09 -4.37 0.04
CA LEU A 27 1.36 -4.34 0.24
C LEU A 27 2.04 -3.19 -0.54
N GLY A 28 1.30 -2.13 -0.86
CA GLY A 28 1.65 -1.11 -1.86
C GLY A 28 3.05 -0.52 -1.70
N PHE A 29 3.48 -0.26 -0.46
CA PHE A 29 4.84 0.23 -0.18
C PHE A 29 5.93 -0.78 -0.54
N VAL A 30 5.88 -1.96 0.06
CA VAL A 30 6.93 -2.98 -0.09
C VAL A 30 7.04 -3.37 -1.56
N LYS A 31 5.91 -3.60 -2.23
CA LYS A 31 5.88 -3.98 -3.64
C LYS A 31 6.41 -2.87 -4.55
N ALA A 32 6.04 -1.61 -4.32
CA ALA A 32 6.53 -0.49 -5.12
C ALA A 32 8.05 -0.33 -4.95
N TYR A 33 8.55 -0.34 -3.71
CA TYR A 33 9.98 -0.22 -3.44
C TYR A 33 10.80 -1.36 -4.06
N GLU A 34 10.34 -2.60 -3.90
CA GLU A 34 10.99 -3.79 -4.44
C GLU A 34 11.09 -3.75 -5.98
N LYS A 35 10.08 -3.23 -6.67
CA LYS A 35 10.12 -3.07 -8.12
C LYS A 35 11.09 -1.97 -8.56
N ILE A 36 11.04 -0.82 -7.88
CA ILE A 36 11.90 0.33 -8.21
C ILE A 36 13.37 -0.06 -8.00
N ARG A 37 13.74 -0.65 -6.85
CA ARG A 37 15.15 -0.95 -6.51
C ARG A 37 15.82 -1.97 -7.42
N LYS A 38 15.04 -2.78 -8.15
CA LYS A 38 15.54 -3.75 -9.13
C LYS A 38 15.94 -3.11 -10.46
N ARG A 39 15.46 -1.90 -10.76
CA ARG A 39 15.56 -1.27 -12.09
C ARG A 39 16.16 0.13 -12.06
N LEU A 40 16.07 0.84 -10.93
CA LEU A 40 16.37 2.27 -10.83
C LEU A 40 17.12 2.55 -9.52
N TYR A 41 17.88 3.63 -9.49
CA TYR A 41 18.54 4.09 -8.28
C TYR A 41 18.52 5.62 -8.13
N TRP A 42 18.39 6.10 -6.89
CA TRP A 42 18.80 7.44 -6.51
C TRP A 42 19.10 7.52 -5.01
N PRO A 43 19.95 8.48 -4.57
CA PRO A 43 20.21 8.69 -3.15
C PRO A 43 18.93 9.03 -2.37
N GLY A 44 18.70 8.32 -1.27
CA GLY A 44 17.52 8.52 -0.42
C GLY A 44 16.22 7.92 -0.95
N MET A 45 16.28 7.02 -1.95
CA MET A 45 15.12 6.40 -2.59
C MET A 45 14.10 5.83 -1.62
N TYR A 46 14.53 5.04 -0.63
CA TYR A 46 13.62 4.47 0.37
C TYR A 46 12.81 5.56 1.09
N ARG A 47 13.46 6.62 1.58
CA ARG A 47 12.80 7.74 2.27
C ARG A 47 11.81 8.46 1.35
N ASN A 48 12.15 8.63 0.07
CA ASN A 48 11.24 9.25 -0.90
C ASN A 48 10.00 8.39 -1.17
N VAL A 49 10.17 7.07 -1.32
CA VAL A 49 9.06 6.13 -1.51
C VAL A 49 8.15 6.11 -0.29
N VAL A 50 8.70 6.01 0.92
CA VAL A 50 7.93 6.07 2.17
C VAL A 50 7.12 7.36 2.23
N ARG A 51 7.78 8.51 2.05
CA ARG A 51 7.12 9.82 2.09
C ARG A 51 5.97 9.91 1.07
N TYR A 52 6.21 9.50 -0.17
CA TYR A 52 5.20 9.55 -1.23
C TYR A 52 3.93 8.77 -0.85
N ILE A 53 4.09 7.56 -0.33
CA ILE A 53 2.96 6.70 0.02
C ILE A 53 2.25 7.17 1.30
N MET A 54 2.99 7.64 2.30
CA MET A 54 2.41 8.21 3.52
C MET A 54 1.52 9.44 3.23
N HIS A 55 1.85 10.23 2.21
CA HIS A 55 1.07 11.39 1.79
C HIS A 55 0.03 11.09 0.69
N CYS A 56 -0.09 9.84 0.25
CA CYS A 56 -1.10 9.45 -0.72
C CYS A 56 -2.49 9.41 -0.06
N ARG A 57 -3.40 10.30 -0.50
CA ARG A 57 -4.78 10.39 0.02
C ARG A 57 -5.55 9.07 -0.09
N GLU A 58 -5.36 8.32 -1.17
CA GLU A 58 -6.01 7.02 -1.37
C GLU A 58 -5.52 5.98 -0.36
N CYS A 59 -4.21 5.92 -0.12
CA CYS A 59 -3.63 5.05 0.91
C CYS A 59 -4.08 5.47 2.32
N GLN A 60 -4.15 6.77 2.60
CA GLN A 60 -4.64 7.28 3.89
C GLN A 60 -6.11 6.90 4.13
N ARG A 61 -6.98 7.07 3.11
CA ARG A 61 -8.39 6.70 3.20
C ARG A 61 -8.58 5.20 3.49
N ARG A 62 -7.79 4.33 2.83
CA ARG A 62 -7.85 2.87 3.04
C ARG A 62 -7.31 2.42 4.39
N ASN A 63 -6.27 3.06 4.89
CA ASN A 63 -5.64 2.73 6.18
C ASN A 63 -6.25 3.50 7.36
N SER A 64 -7.31 4.27 7.13
CA SER A 64 -8.00 5.00 8.19
C SER A 64 -8.56 3.99 9.20
N VAL A 65 -8.18 4.13 10.46
CA VAL A 65 -8.73 3.31 11.55
C VAL A 65 -10.26 3.47 11.56
N PRO A 66 -11.04 2.39 11.59
CA PRO A 66 -12.48 2.47 11.71
C PRO A 66 -12.85 3.36 12.90
N GLN A 67 -13.58 4.44 12.64
CA GLN A 67 -14.06 5.37 13.69
C GLN A 67 -15.17 4.75 14.55
N ARG A 68 -15.71 3.60 14.13
CA ARG A 68 -16.68 2.84 14.91
C ARG A 68 -15.91 1.90 15.83
N PRO A 69 -16.27 1.83 17.13
CA PRO A 69 -15.74 0.77 17.98
C PRO A 69 -15.99 -0.57 17.28
N PRO A 70 -15.08 -1.56 17.43
CA PRO A 70 -15.36 -2.91 16.96
C PRO A 70 -16.75 -3.30 17.43
N GLY A 71 -17.67 -3.54 16.50
CA GLY A 71 -19.01 -4.00 16.85
C GLY A 71 -18.85 -5.25 17.71
N ARG A 72 -19.64 -5.38 18.78
CA ARG A 72 -19.64 -6.61 19.57
C ARG A 72 -19.93 -7.76 18.63
N LEU A 73 -18.97 -8.66 18.47
CA LEU A 73 -19.21 -9.94 17.83
C LEU A 73 -20.19 -10.69 18.73
N ILE A 74 -21.47 -10.70 18.35
CA ILE A 74 -22.45 -11.57 18.98
C ILE A 74 -22.28 -12.96 18.38
N PRO A 75 -22.05 -14.00 19.20
CA PRO A 75 -22.02 -15.37 18.70
C PRO A 75 -23.39 -15.69 18.10
N ILE A 76 -23.39 -16.35 16.94
CA ILE A 76 -24.62 -16.84 16.31
C ILE A 76 -25.30 -17.77 17.32
N PRO A 77 -26.55 -17.50 17.73
CA PRO A 77 -27.28 -18.36 18.66
C PRO A 77 -27.30 -19.80 18.12
N LYS A 78 -26.87 -20.76 18.96
CA LYS A 78 -26.85 -22.18 18.59
C LYS A 78 -28.19 -22.71 18.08
N LEU A 79 -29.32 -22.07 18.44
CA LEU A 79 -30.64 -22.43 17.94
C LEU A 79 -30.83 -22.20 16.43
N LEU A 80 -30.09 -21.29 15.81
CA LEU A 80 -30.17 -21.06 14.35
C LEU A 80 -29.38 -22.10 13.55
N HIS A 81 -28.46 -22.84 14.18
CA HIS A 81 -27.71 -23.92 13.53
C HIS A 81 -28.58 -25.17 13.28
N PHE A 82 -29.62 -25.39 14.11
CA PHE A 82 -30.51 -26.55 14.00
C PHE A 82 -31.70 -26.36 13.05
N LEU A 83 -31.92 -25.16 12.53
CA LEU A 83 -32.98 -24.89 11.54
C LEU A 83 -32.48 -24.92 10.09
N SER A 84 -31.23 -25.35 9.89
CA SER A 84 -30.57 -25.43 8.57
C SER A 84 -30.27 -26.87 8.13
N HIS A 85 -30.71 -27.87 8.90
CA HIS A 85 -30.61 -29.30 8.56
C HIS A 85 -31.99 -29.95 8.61
#